data_AF-Q9TX17-F1
#
_entry.id   AF-Q9TX17-F1
#
_cell.length_a   1.000
_cell.length_b   1.000
_cell.length_c   1.000
_cell.angle_alpha   90.00
_cell.angle_beta   90.00
_cell.angle_gamma   90.00
#
_symmetry.space_group_name_H-M   'P 1'
#
loop_
_entity.id
_entity.type
_entity.pdbx_description
1 polymer ?
#
loop_
_entity_poly.entity_id
_entity_poly.type
_entity_poly.pdbx_seq_one_letter_code
_entity_poly.pdbx_strand_id
1 'polypeptide(L)' 'AARNFLVSSENFADNAPLVKLADFGLAVNLAPGENVHVGVESEAIAVRWTAPESIAQGHFSFAS' A
#
# COMPACT_ATOMS: atom_id res chain seq x y z
N ALA A 1 -6.45 1.12 12.44
CA ALA A 1 -7.60 1.24 11.52
C ALA A 1 -7.10 1.07 10.10
N ALA A 2 -7.84 0.36 9.24
CA ALA A 2 -7.51 0.17 7.83
C ALA A 2 -7.98 1.40 7.02
N ARG A 3 -7.21 2.49 7.09
CA ARG A 3 -7.62 3.83 6.64
C ARG A 3 -7.75 4.01 5.11
N ASN A 4 -7.04 3.20 4.32
CA ASN A 4 -6.96 3.35 2.86
C ASN A 4 -7.98 2.46 2.11
N PHE A 5 -8.99 1.96 2.81
CA PHE A 5 -10.12 1.22 2.23
C PHE A 5 -11.36 2.10 2.24
N LEU A 6 -11.95 2.33 1.07
CA LEU A 6 -13.22 3.04 0.92
C LEU A 6 -14.36 2.03 0.80
N VAL A 7 -15.39 2.22 1.62
CA VAL A 7 -16.61 1.41 1.57
C VAL A 7 -17.63 2.13 0.69
N SER A 8 -18.14 1.42 -0.32
CA SER A 8 -19.21 1.94 -1.19
C SER A 8 -20.54 1.98 -0.45
N SER A 9 -21.47 2.81 -0.93
CA SER A 9 -22.88 2.76 -0.53
C SER A 9 -23.64 1.55 -1.12
N GLU A 10 -23.06 0.90 -2.13
CA GLU A 10 -23.60 -0.27 -2.80
C GLU A 10 -22.97 -1.56 -2.25
N ASN A 11 -23.70 -2.67 -2.33
CA ASN A 11 -23.20 -4.01 -2.01
C ASN A 11 -23.12 -4.87 -3.28
N PHE A 12 -22.34 -5.96 -3.21
CA PHE A 12 -22.39 -7.03 -4.19
C PHE A 12 -23.75 -7.77 -4.16
N ALA A 13 -24.03 -8.57 -5.19
CA ALA A 13 -25.29 -9.30 -5.33
C ALA A 13 -25.54 -10.33 -4.21
N ASP A 14 -24.49 -10.77 -3.53
CA ASP A 14 -24.53 -11.64 -2.35
C ASP A 14 -24.62 -10.86 -1.02
N ASN A 15 -24.91 -9.56 -1.07
CA ASN A 15 -24.92 -8.60 0.03
C ASN A 15 -23.55 -8.34 0.71
N ALA A 16 -22.44 -8.82 0.17
CA ALA A 16 -21.12 -8.45 0.69
C ALA A 16 -20.83 -6.95 0.41
N PRO A 17 -20.13 -6.24 1.32
CA PRO A 17 -19.81 -4.83 1.12
C PRO A 17 -18.86 -4.64 -0.06
N LEU A 18 -19.17 -3.71 -0.96
CA LEU A 18 -18.24 -3.32 -2.02
C LEU A 18 -17.19 -2.37 -1.43
N VAL A 19 -15.93 -2.80 -1.46
CA VAL A 19 -14.79 -2.03 -0.93
C VAL A 19 -13.76 -1.81 -2.04
N LYS A 20 -13.18 -0.62 -2.08
CA LYS A 20 -12.09 -0.26 -3.00
C LYS A 20 -10.88 0.24 -2.24
N LEU A 21 -9.69 -0.15 -2.70
CA LEU A 21 -8.44 0.47 -2.25
C LEU A 21 -8.36 1.90 -2.79
N ALA A 22 -7.87 2.81 -1.96
CA ALA A 22 -7.68 4.21 -2.30
C ALA A 22 -6.39 4.75 -1.68
N ASP A 23 -6.11 6.03 -1.95
CA ASP A 23 -4.95 6.74 -1.41
C ASP A 23 -3.61 6.06 -1.75
N PHE A 24 -3.29 6.09 -3.05
CA PHE A 24 -2.04 5.60 -3.63
C PHE A 24 -0.94 6.68 -3.65
N GLY A 25 -1.00 7.68 -2.78
CA GLY A 25 -0.07 8.83 -2.78
C GLY A 25 1.40 8.45 -2.54
N LEU A 26 1.66 7.28 -1.94
CA LEU A 26 3.00 6.71 -1.73
C LEU A 26 3.31 5.54 -2.68
N ALA A 27 2.41 5.22 -3.62
CA ALA A 27 2.62 4.13 -4.57
C ALA A 27 3.61 4.55 -5.66
N VAL A 28 4.46 3.61 -6.07
CA VAL A 28 5.51 3.83 -7.07
C VAL A 28 5.43 2.79 -8.18
N ASN A 29 5.87 3.17 -9.38
CA ASN A 29 6.05 2.22 -10.47
C ASN A 29 7.46 1.63 -10.41
N LEU A 30 7.55 0.31 -10.49
CA LEU A 30 8.83 -0.38 -10.64
C LEU A 30 9.31 -0.30 -12.10
N ALA A 31 10.61 -0.17 -12.30
CA ALA A 31 11.18 -0.30 -13.63
C ALA A 31 11.04 -1.76 -14.13
N PRO A 32 10.97 -2.00 -15.45
CA PRO A 32 10.87 -3.35 -15.99
C PRO A 32 12.02 -4.24 -15.50
N GLY A 33 11.69 -5.38 -14.90
CA GLY A 33 12.67 -6.34 -14.37
C GLY A 33 13.08 -6.11 -12.91
N GLU A 34 12.66 -5.00 -12.30
CA GLU A 34 12.87 -4.76 -10.87
C GLU A 34 11.70 -5.29 -10.04
N ASN A 35 12.01 -5.82 -8.85
CA ASN A 35 11.00 -6.32 -7.89
C ASN A 35 10.93 -5.49 -6.61
N VAL A 36 11.84 -4.51 -6.46
CA VAL A 36 12.02 -3.71 -5.26
C VAL A 36 12.24 -2.26 -5.66
N HIS A 37 11.55 -1.35 -4.99
CA HIS A 37 11.84 0.07 -4.96
C HIS A 37 12.64 0.42 -3.71
N VAL A 38 13.64 1.27 -3.84
CA VAL A 38 14.38 1.82 -2.69
C VAL A 38 13.91 3.25 -2.45
N GLY A 39 13.20 3.45 -1.34
CA GLY A 39 12.64 4.74 -0.95
C GLY A 39 13.69 5.73 -0.44
N VAL A 40 13.30 7.00 -0.32
CA VAL A 40 14.16 8.08 0.17
C VAL A 40 13.91 8.29 1.67
N GLU A 41 14.95 8.46 2.48
CA GLU A 41 14.87 8.55 3.96
C GLU A 41 13.96 9.67 4.50
N SER A 42 13.59 10.66 3.67
CA SER A 42 12.82 11.83 4.08
C SER A 42 11.29 11.67 4.02
N GLU A 43 10.76 10.57 3.46
CA GLU A 43 9.31 10.38 3.36
C GLU A 43 8.71 9.73 4.62
N ALA A 44 7.61 10.31 5.10
CA ALA A 44 6.90 9.80 6.25
C ALA A 44 6.16 8.50 5.92
N ILE A 45 6.60 7.38 6.50
CA ILE A 45 5.97 6.07 6.33
C ILE A 45 5.06 5.69 7.51
N ALA A 46 4.06 4.87 7.23
CA ALA A 46 3.15 4.35 8.24
C ALA A 46 3.76 3.13 8.97
N VAL A 47 4.76 3.38 9.84
CA VAL A 47 5.61 2.37 10.51
C VAL A 47 4.89 1.10 10.99
N ARG A 48 3.66 1.20 11.51
CA ARG A 48 2.92 0.02 12.01
C ARG A 48 2.37 -0.92 10.93
N TRP A 49 2.33 -0.47 9.67
CA TRP A 49 1.88 -1.22 8.50
C TRP A 49 3.02 -1.52 7.53
N THR A 50 4.19 -0.94 7.75
CA THR A 50 5.34 -1.07 6.87
C THR A 50 6.19 -2.27 7.29
N ALA A 51 6.62 -3.10 6.33
CA ALA A 51 7.44 -4.27 6.61
C ALA A 51 8.80 -3.89 7.23
N PRO A 52 9.43 -4.78 8.02
CA PRO A 52 10.71 -4.50 8.68
C PRO A 52 11.84 -4.10 7.72
N GLU A 53 11.94 -4.75 6.56
CA GLU A 53 12.92 -4.44 5.52
C GLU A 53 12.70 -3.06 4.91
N SER A 54 11.44 -2.64 4.78
CA SER A 54 11.08 -1.30 4.30
C SER A 54 11.45 -0.21 5.32
N ILE A 55 11.33 -0.51 6.62
CA ILE A 55 11.77 0.41 7.70
C ILE A 55 13.29 0.47 7.79
N ALA A 56 13.97 -0.68 7.74
CA ALA A 56 15.40 -0.77 8.02
C ALA A 56 16.28 -0.44 6.81
N GLN A 57 15.81 -0.74 5.60
CA GLN A 57 16.59 -0.65 4.35
C GLN A 57 15.92 0.24 3.29
N GLY A 58 14.71 0.75 3.56
CA GLY A 58 13.93 1.49 2.56
C GLY A 58 13.45 0.62 1.40
N HIS A 59 13.45 -0.70 1.52
CA HIS A 59 13.08 -1.63 0.45
C HIS A 59 11.57 -1.88 0.43
N PHE A 60 10.89 -1.49 -0.65
CA PHE A 60 9.45 -1.72 -0.87
C PHE A 60 9.26 -2.64 -2.07
N SER A 61 8.36 -3.61 -1.93
CA SER A 61 8.06 -4.64 -2.91
C SER A 61 6.58 -5.00 -2.86
N PHE A 62 6.14 -5.89 -3.75
CA PHE A 62 4.77 -6.43 -3.68
C PHE A 62 4.47 -7.20 -2.38
N ALA A 63 5.49 -7.75 -1.72
CA ALA A 63 5.33 -8.57 -0.51
C ALA A 63 5.37 -7.77 0.79
N SER A 64 5.63 -6.46 0.73
CA SER A 64 5.95 -5.59 1.87
C SER A 64 4.97 -4.42 2.02
#